data_AF-A0A2D5TUT8-F1
#
_entry.id   AF-A0A2D5TUT8-F1
#
_cell.length_a   1.000
_cell.length_b   1.000
_cell.length_c   1.000
_cell.angle_alpha   90.00
_cell.angle_beta   90.00
_cell.angle_gamma   90.00
#
_symmetry.space_group_name_H-M   'P 1'
#
loop_
_entity.id
_entity.type
_entity.pdbx_description
1 polymer ?
#
loop_
_entity_poly.entity_id
_entity_poly.type
_entity_poly.pdbx_seq_one_letter_code
_entity_poly.pdbx_strand_id
1 'polypeptide(L)'
;MSRGGFRQGAGRKKEYTEPVKKILLGLPESVLEELDQFAVNRKLSRPKAVAELLKLVQEKPPTLQLKSVLMEELRELQNEIRKSH
;
A
#
# COMPACT_ATOMS: atom_id res chain seq x y z
N MET A 1 -15.58 -44.00 23.36
CA MET A 1 -15.87 -42.87 24.27
C MET A 1 -15.34 -41.58 23.64
N SER A 2 -16.00 -40.46 23.94
CA SER A 2 -16.09 -39.24 23.14
C SER A 2 -14.79 -38.49 22.85
N ARG A 3 -14.75 -37.90 21.65
CA ARG A 3 -13.75 -36.97 21.12
C ARG A 3 -13.58 -35.74 22.03
N GLY A 4 -12.40 -35.54 22.59
CA GLY A 4 -11.93 -34.23 23.08
C GLY A 4 -10.59 -33.96 22.38
N GLY A 5 -10.50 -33.14 21.35
CA GLY A 5 -11.03 -31.79 21.24
C GLY A 5 -9.80 -30.88 21.28
N PHE A 6 -9.43 -30.31 20.13
CA PHE A 6 -8.31 -29.36 20.00
C PHE A 6 -8.38 -28.34 21.13
N ARG A 7 -7.41 -28.37 22.05
CA ARG A 7 -7.26 -27.34 23.07
C ARG A 7 -6.75 -26.07 22.38
N GLN A 8 -7.69 -25.24 21.92
CA GLN A 8 -7.46 -23.83 21.61
C GLN A 8 -7.16 -23.11 22.93
N GLY A 9 -5.90 -23.19 23.35
CA GLY A 9 -5.42 -22.57 24.58
C GLY A 9 -4.28 -21.60 24.29
N ALA A 10 -4.59 -20.31 24.44
CA ALA A 10 -3.65 -19.21 24.65
C ALA A 10 -2.80 -18.71 23.47
N GLY A 11 -3.38 -17.79 22.70
CA GLY A 11 -2.69 -16.51 22.50
C GLY A 11 -1.75 -16.38 21.31
N ARG A 12 -2.02 -17.00 20.15
CA ARG A 12 -1.46 -16.48 18.90
C ARG A 12 -2.11 -15.11 18.62
N LYS A 13 -1.55 -14.06 19.25
CA LYS A 13 -1.76 -12.66 18.86
C LYS A 13 -1.54 -12.65 17.36
N LYS A 14 -2.61 -12.35 16.60
CA LYS A 14 -2.65 -12.29 15.13
C LYS A 14 -1.30 -11.82 14.62
N GLU A 15 -0.46 -12.78 14.30
CA GLU A 15 0.88 -12.50 13.89
C GLU A 15 0.71 -11.82 12.56
N TYR A 16 1.07 -10.54 12.54
CA TYR A 16 1.25 -9.74 11.34
C TYR A 16 1.75 -10.67 10.23
N THR A 17 1.07 -10.69 9.09
CA THR A 17 1.50 -11.46 7.92
C THR A 17 2.98 -11.15 7.69
N GLU A 18 3.80 -12.18 7.42
CA GLU A 18 5.26 -12.03 7.27
C GLU A 18 5.71 -10.79 6.45
N PRO A 19 5.07 -10.43 5.31
CA PRO A 19 5.42 -9.19 4.60
C PRO A 19 5.24 -7.92 5.43
N VAL A 20 4.16 -7.86 6.22
CA VAL A 20 3.85 -6.70 7.06
C VAL A 20 4.81 -6.62 8.26
N LYS A 21 5.22 -7.75 8.83
CA LYS A 21 6.29 -7.78 9.85
C LYS A 21 7.60 -7.22 9.32
N LYS A 22 8.02 -7.69 8.14
CA LYS A 22 9.30 -7.28 7.53
C LYS A 22 9.33 -5.77 7.23
N ILE A 23 8.20 -5.21 6.81
CA ILE A 23 8.06 -3.76 6.63
C ILE A 23 8.15 -3.05 7.98
N LEU A 24 7.32 -3.43 8.96
CA LEU A 24 7.27 -2.76 10.26
C LEU A 24 8.57 -2.84 11.08
N LEU A 25 9.41 -3.85 10.86
CA LEU A 25 10.69 -4.04 11.57
C LEU A 25 11.83 -3.14 11.04
N GLY A 26 11.65 -2.45 9.91
CA GLY A 26 12.68 -1.61 9.29
C GLY A 26 12.26 -0.17 9.02
N LEU A 27 11.07 0.25 9.46
CA LEU A 27 10.61 1.64 9.28
C LEU A 27 11.17 2.55 10.39
N PRO A 28 11.50 3.81 10.07
CA PRO A 28 11.89 4.80 11.08
C PRO A 28 10.70 5.13 12.00
N GLU A 29 10.99 5.56 13.22
CA GLU A 29 9.99 5.84 14.26
C GLU A 29 8.97 6.89 13.82
N SER A 30 9.41 7.95 13.13
CA SER A 30 8.53 8.99 12.58
C SER A 30 7.44 8.41 11.66
N VAL A 31 7.80 7.44 10.82
CA VAL A 31 6.86 6.78 9.91
C VAL A 31 5.92 5.84 10.66
N LEU A 32 6.37 5.22 11.75
CA LEU A 32 5.51 4.40 12.60
C LEU A 32 4.46 5.26 13.34
N GLU A 33 4.82 6.48 13.76
CA GLU A 33 3.90 7.43 14.38
C GLU A 33 2.84 7.93 13.39
N GLU A 34 3.24 8.28 12.16
CA GLU A 34 2.30 8.65 11.09
C GLU A 34 1.34 7.50 10.77
N LEU A 35 1.86 6.26 10.74
CA LEU A 35 1.06 5.07 10.49
C LEU A 35 0.06 4.80 11.62
N ASP A 36 0.42 5.12 12.87
CA ASP A 36 -0.49 5.06 14.00
C ASP A 36 -1.60 6.08 13.92
N GLN A 37 -1.27 7.33 13.58
CA GLN A 37 -2.29 8.37 13.40
C GLN A 37 -3.28 7.96 12.31
N PHE A 38 -2.78 7.43 11.20
CA PHE A 38 -3.62 6.90 10.12
C PHE A 38 -4.51 5.74 10.61
N ALA A 39 -3.94 4.79 11.35
CA ALA A 39 -4.67 3.66 11.92
C ALA A 39 -5.77 4.11 12.90
N VAL A 40 -5.48 5.05 13.79
CA VAL A 40 -6.45 5.60 14.76
C VAL A 40 -7.60 6.31 14.05
N ASN A 41 -7.28 7.19 13.08
CA ASN A 41 -8.27 7.94 12.32
C ASN A 41 -9.26 7.02 11.58
N ARG A 42 -8.79 5.87 11.10
CA ARG A 42 -9.62 4.88 10.38
C ARG A 42 -10.12 3.72 11.25
N LYS A 43 -9.82 3.73 12.55
CA LYS A 43 -10.12 2.63 13.49
C LYS A 43 -9.62 1.27 13.01
N LEU A 44 -8.42 1.25 12.43
CA LEU A 44 -7.76 0.05 11.92
C LEU A 44 -6.62 -0.36 12.86
N SER A 45 -6.22 -1.63 12.76
CA SER A 45 -4.97 -2.07 13.37
C SER A 45 -3.79 -1.63 12.48
N ARG A 46 -2.62 -1.34 13.07
CA ARG A 46 -1.37 -1.07 12.32
C ARG A 46 -1.15 -1.98 11.09
N PRO A 47 -1.26 -3.32 11.16
CA PRO A 47 -1.07 -4.16 9.97
C PRO A 47 -2.12 -3.94 8.89
N LYS A 48 -3.36 -3.65 9.28
CA LYS A 48 -4.47 -3.41 8.35
C LYS A 48 -4.33 -2.05 7.68
N ALA A 49 -3.84 -1.04 8.40
CA ALA A 49 -3.46 0.25 7.84
C ALA A 49 -2.35 0.11 6.78
N VAL A 50 -1.28 -0.65 7.07
CA VAL A 50 -0.22 -0.96 6.07
C VAL A 50 -0.84 -1.62 4.82
N ALA A 51 -1.67 -2.63 5.00
CA ALA A 51 -2.30 -3.34 3.88
C ALA A 51 -3.21 -2.41 3.04
N GLU A 52 -3.94 -1.49 3.67
CA GLU A 52 -4.78 -0.53 2.98
C GLU A 52 -3.96 0.50 2.19
N LEU A 53 -2.89 1.03 2.79
CA LEU A 53 -1.95 1.92 2.10
C LEU A 53 -1.31 1.24 0.89
N LEU A 54 -0.89 -0.03 1.02
CA LEU A 54 -0.34 -0.79 -0.10
C LEU A 54 -1.36 -1.00 -1.21
N LYS A 55 -2.63 -1.24 -0.88
CA LYS A 55 -3.71 -1.32 -1.89
C LYS A 55 -3.89 0.00 -2.63
N LEU A 56 -3.89 1.13 -1.92
CA LEU A 56 -3.99 2.45 -2.55
C LEU A 56 -2.82 2.74 -3.50
N VAL A 57 -1.62 2.27 -3.17
CA VAL A 57 -0.44 2.38 -4.03
C VAL A 57 -0.51 1.42 -5.23
N GLN A 58 -1.08 0.23 -5.08
CA GLN A 58 -1.22 -0.74 -6.18
C GLN A 58 -2.38 -0.41 -7.14
N GLU A 59 -3.49 0.13 -6.63
CA GLU A 59 -4.65 0.51 -7.44
C GLU A 59 -4.42 1.79 -8.25
N LYS A 60 -3.47 2.64 -7.84
CA LYS A 60 -2.91 3.68 -8.69
C LYS A 60 -1.72 3.09 -9.47
N PRO A 61 -1.80 2.88 -10.78
CA PRO A 61 -0.62 2.93 -11.62
C PRO A 61 -0.41 4.40 -12.05
N PRO A 62 0.30 5.25 -11.29
CA PRO A 62 0.55 6.62 -11.73
C PRO A 62 1.46 6.66 -12.97
N THR A 63 2.23 5.61 -13.24
CA THR A 63 3.27 5.65 -14.29
C THR A 63 2.74 5.42 -15.70
N LEU A 64 1.72 4.58 -15.88
CA LEU A 64 1.20 4.28 -17.22
C LEU A 64 0.35 5.42 -17.77
N GLN A 65 -0.51 6.02 -16.94
CA GLN A 65 -1.35 7.14 -17.36
C GLN A 65 -0.53 8.41 -17.62
N LEU A 66 0.44 8.72 -16.76
CA LEU A 66 1.30 9.88 -16.98
C LEU A 66 2.15 9.72 -18.24
N LYS A 67 2.65 8.51 -18.52
CA LYS A 67 3.44 8.25 -19.73
C LYS A 67 2.61 8.41 -21.00
N SER A 68 1.36 7.96 -21.04
CA SER A 68 0.51 8.15 -22.23
C SER A 68 0.21 9.61 -22.48
N VAL A 69 -0.15 10.36 -21.43
CA VAL A 69 -0.43 11.81 -21.53
C VAL A 69 0.80 12.58 -22.01
N LEU A 70 1.97 12.32 -21.43
CA LEU A 70 3.22 12.96 -21.87
C LEU A 70 3.57 12.63 -23.33
N MET A 71 3.28 11.40 -23.78
CA MET A 71 3.54 11.00 -25.19
C MET A 71 2.57 11.66 -26.17
N GLU A 72 1.35 12.00 -25.73
CA GLU A 72 0.39 12.77 -26.52
C GLU A 72 0.84 14.23 -26.65
N GLU A 73 1.19 14.88 -25.53
CA GLU A 73 1.70 16.26 -25.50
C GLU A 73 2.95 16.43 -26.39
N LEU A 74 3.89 15.48 -26.34
CA LEU A 74 5.08 15.52 -27.19
C LEU A 74 4.76 15.40 -28.69
N ARG A 75 3.73 14.63 -29.07
CA ARG A 75 3.28 14.53 -30.47
C ARG A 75 2.62 15.82 -30.93
N GLU A 76 1.82 16.45 -30.06
CA GLU A 76 1.17 17.73 -30.37
C GLU A 76 2.22 18.81 -30.62
N LEU A 77 3.21 18.94 -29.74
CA LEU A 77 4.33 19.86 -29.93
C LEU A 77 5.11 19.59 -31.21
N GLN A 78 5.39 18.32 -31.53
CA GLN A 78 6.08 17.96 -32.78
C GLN A 78 5.26 18.37 -34.02
N ASN A 79 3.93 18.24 -33.96
CA ASN A 79 3.03 18.63 -35.04
C ASN A 79 2.94 20.15 -35.18
N GLU A 80 2.96 20.89 -34.09
CA GLU A 80 3.02 22.35 -34.12
C GLU A 80 4.31 22.86 -34.76
N ILE A 81 5.46 22.30 -34.35
CA ILE A 81 6.77 22.63 -34.94
C ILE A 81 6.78 22.33 -36.44
N ARG A 82 6.18 21.22 -36.87
CA ARG A 82 6.06 20.86 -38.29
C ARG A 82 5.09 21.74 -39.07
N LYS A 83 4.03 22.26 -38.45
CA LYS A 83 3.07 23.16 -39.11
C LYS A 83 3.57 24.60 -39.21
N SER A 84 4.49 24.98 -38.34
CA SER A 84 5.10 26.32 -38.31
C SER A 84 6.29 26.48 -39.27
N HIS A 85 6.63 25.44 -40.04
CA HIS A 85 7.70 25.39 -41.03
C HIS A 85 7.14 25.17 -42.43
#